data_AF-A0A2V5PJS8-F1
#
_entry.id   AF-A0A2V5PJS8-F1
#
_cell.length_a   1.000
_cell.length_b   1.000
_cell.length_c   1.000
_cell.angle_alpha   90.00
_cell.angle_beta   90.00
_cell.angle_gamma   90.00
#
_symmetry.space_group_name_H-M   'P 1'
#
loop_
_entity.id
_entity.type
_entity.pdbx_description
1 polymer ?
#
loop_
_entity_poly.entity_id
_entity_poly.type
_entity_poly.pdbx_seq_one_letter_code
_entity_poly.pdbx_strand_id
1 'polypeptide(L)'
;MNTAKSYRNLPPLAGVCSMEAAMKPGLAVEECVRRLKRYHYAFKRLHQIFTARITAEPLYELKMGFSLHAHLCAEHVAALRRRVGEMREPPLGLETVPDPNLEIFFDEILGAPTTEELVLGLYDKALPALKAALERHVRDTNPLVDQPSVRLCRFALLELEDMLNFGAQSLAALVDAQCRQCSADWLLLLD
;
A
#
# COMPACT_ATOMS: atom_id res chain seq x y z
N MET A 1 28.21 -18.98 18.77
CA MET A 1 27.29 -17.82 18.77
C MET A 1 27.04 -17.42 20.20
N ASN A 2 27.49 -16.23 20.62
CA ASN A 2 27.42 -15.80 22.01
C ASN A 2 26.03 -15.21 22.27
N THR A 3 25.10 -16.00 22.80
CA THR A 3 23.82 -15.50 23.31
C THR A 3 24.12 -14.60 24.49
N ALA A 4 24.18 -13.28 24.26
CA ALA A 4 24.22 -12.30 25.34
C ALA A 4 23.06 -12.59 26.29
N LYS A 5 23.37 -13.08 27.49
CA LYS A 5 22.36 -13.49 28.47
C LYS A 5 21.66 -12.21 28.96
N SER A 6 20.38 -12.06 28.66
CA SER A 6 19.65 -10.87 29.08
C SER A 6 19.54 -10.81 30.60
N TYR A 7 19.56 -9.60 31.16
CA TYR A 7 19.45 -9.41 32.60
C TYR A 7 18.11 -9.96 33.09
N ARG A 8 18.15 -10.92 34.03
CA ARG A 8 16.96 -11.58 34.59
C ARG A 8 15.96 -12.10 33.54
N ASN A 9 16.44 -12.58 32.39
CA ASN A 9 15.60 -13.07 31.28
C ASN A 9 14.65 -12.02 30.69
N LEU A 10 14.97 -10.72 30.82
CA LEU A 10 14.20 -9.68 30.15
C LEU A 10 14.22 -9.88 28.63
N PRO A 11 13.12 -9.63 27.91
CA PRO A 11 13.12 -9.68 26.46
C PRO A 11 14.14 -8.67 25.89
N PRO A 12 15.15 -9.11 25.11
CA PRO A 12 16.08 -8.18 24.49
C PRO A 12 15.37 -7.40 23.36
N LEU A 13 16.01 -6.33 22.88
CA LEU A 13 15.57 -5.57 21.70
C LEU A 13 14.11 -5.07 21.78
N ALA A 14 13.65 -4.73 22.99
CA ALA A 14 12.27 -4.32 23.26
C ALA A 14 11.20 -5.30 22.76
N GLY A 15 11.54 -6.58 22.57
CA GLY A 15 10.62 -7.58 22.03
C GLY A 15 10.31 -7.41 20.54
N VAL A 16 11.04 -6.54 19.81
CA VAL A 16 10.79 -6.26 18.39
C VAL A 16 11.15 -7.46 17.50
N CYS A 17 12.29 -8.11 17.79
CA CYS A 17 12.76 -9.28 17.04
C CYS A 17 13.78 -10.09 17.84
N SER A 18 14.21 -11.24 17.31
CA SER A 18 15.31 -12.02 17.88
C SER A 18 16.66 -11.37 17.61
N MET A 19 17.68 -11.71 18.42
CA MET A 19 19.06 -11.25 18.18
C MET A 19 19.56 -11.67 16.79
N GLU A 20 19.22 -12.88 16.34
CA GLU A 20 19.57 -13.35 14.99
C GLU A 20 18.95 -12.47 13.91
N ALA A 21 17.67 -12.12 14.03
CA ALA A 21 17.00 -11.25 13.07
C ALA A 21 17.58 -9.82 13.05
N ALA A 22 17.94 -9.28 14.22
CA ALA A 22 18.58 -7.97 14.32
C ALA A 22 19.97 -7.90 13.67
N MET A 23 20.70 -9.02 13.66
CA MET A 23 22.02 -9.13 13.03
C MET A 23 21.97 -9.32 11.52
N LYS A 24 20.79 -9.61 10.94
CA LYS A 24 20.65 -9.74 9.48
C LYS A 24 20.76 -8.36 8.83
N PRO A 25 21.49 -8.23 7.71
CA PRO A 25 21.45 -7.00 6.93
C PRO A 25 20.01 -6.76 6.45
N GLY A 26 19.58 -5.50 6.49
CA GLY A 26 18.31 -5.07 5.91
C GLY A 26 18.55 -4.26 4.63
N LEU A 27 17.49 -3.58 4.19
CA LEU A 27 17.58 -2.61 3.12
C LEU A 27 18.50 -1.44 3.49
N ALA A 28 19.23 -0.92 2.51
CA ALA A 28 19.90 0.38 2.64
C ALA A 28 18.86 1.50 2.79
N VAL A 29 19.24 2.60 3.44
CA VAL A 29 18.37 3.77 3.64
C VAL A 29 17.82 4.28 2.31
N GLU A 30 18.66 4.31 1.26
CA GLU A 30 18.31 4.66 -0.11
C GLU A 30 17.16 3.79 -0.65
N GLU A 31 17.26 2.49 -0.46
CA GLU A 31 16.27 1.53 -0.94
C GLU A 31 14.97 1.62 -0.13
N CYS A 32 15.05 1.81 1.19
CA CYS A 32 13.88 2.09 2.02
C CYS A 32 13.15 3.34 1.53
N VAL A 33 13.87 4.47 1.36
CA VAL A 33 13.28 5.73 0.88
C VAL A 33 12.67 5.55 -0.50
N ARG A 34 13.34 4.83 -1.42
CA ARG A 34 12.81 4.56 -2.76
C ARG A 34 11.48 3.81 -2.71
N ARG A 35 11.36 2.78 -1.86
CA ARG A 35 10.11 2.03 -1.65
C ARG A 35 9.03 2.90 -1.01
N LEU A 36 9.35 3.64 0.06
CA LEU A 36 8.42 4.54 0.73
C LEU A 36 7.82 5.59 -0.22
N LYS A 37 8.63 6.13 -1.16
CA LYS A 37 8.13 7.05 -2.20
C LYS A 37 7.12 6.39 -3.13
N ARG A 38 7.33 5.12 -3.52
CA ARG A 38 6.36 4.35 -4.33
C ARG A 38 5.06 4.09 -3.56
N TYR A 39 5.14 3.75 -2.27
CA TYR A 39 3.95 3.58 -1.43
C TYR A 39 3.19 4.89 -1.27
N HIS A 40 3.91 6.00 -1.03
CA HIS A 40 3.31 7.33 -0.94
C HIS A 40 2.57 7.67 -2.24
N TYR A 41 3.22 7.46 -3.39
CA TYR A 41 2.60 7.69 -4.69
C TYR A 41 1.37 6.81 -4.89
N ALA A 42 1.44 5.52 -4.57
CA ALA A 42 0.31 4.60 -4.70
C ALA A 42 -0.90 5.03 -3.86
N PHE A 43 -0.70 5.34 -2.58
CA PHE A 43 -1.79 5.86 -1.74
C PHE A 43 -2.31 7.21 -2.24
N LYS A 44 -1.44 8.10 -2.75
CA LYS A 44 -1.85 9.37 -3.35
C LYS A 44 -2.75 9.15 -4.58
N ARG A 45 -2.38 8.22 -5.47
CA ARG A 45 -3.19 7.89 -6.66
C ARG A 45 -4.50 7.22 -6.29
N LEU A 46 -4.50 6.26 -5.35
CA LEU A 46 -5.72 5.65 -4.83
C LEU A 46 -6.68 6.69 -4.24
N HIS A 47 -6.18 7.58 -3.37
CA HIS A 47 -6.97 8.70 -2.83
C HIS A 47 -7.60 9.54 -3.94
N GLN A 48 -6.83 9.89 -4.98
CA GLN A 48 -7.31 10.68 -6.11
C GLN A 48 -8.39 9.93 -6.90
N ILE A 49 -8.20 8.64 -7.19
CA ILE A 49 -9.16 7.82 -7.93
C ILE A 49 -10.47 7.70 -7.15
N PHE A 50 -10.41 7.30 -5.88
CA PHE A 50 -11.60 7.20 -5.03
C PHE A 50 -12.34 8.53 -5.01
N THR A 51 -11.64 9.65 -4.78
CA THR A 51 -12.24 10.98 -4.73
C THR A 51 -12.88 11.39 -6.06
N ALA A 52 -12.21 11.14 -7.19
CA ALA A 52 -12.71 11.50 -8.52
C ALA A 52 -13.98 10.73 -8.90
N ARG A 53 -14.15 9.51 -8.40
CA ARG A 53 -15.28 8.64 -8.74
C ARG A 53 -16.49 8.81 -7.82
N ILE A 54 -16.32 9.35 -6.60
CA ILE A 54 -17.42 9.54 -5.62
C ILE A 54 -18.65 10.23 -6.21
N THR A 55 -18.48 11.33 -6.95
CA THR A 55 -19.63 12.14 -7.42
C THR A 55 -20.39 11.49 -8.58
N ALA A 56 -19.69 10.72 -9.41
CA ALA A 56 -20.25 10.02 -10.56
C ALA A 56 -20.79 8.63 -10.22
N GLU A 57 -20.39 8.04 -9.08
CA GLU A 57 -20.78 6.69 -8.69
C GLU A 57 -22.28 6.61 -8.33
N PRO A 58 -23.09 5.82 -9.06
CA PRO A 58 -24.51 5.66 -8.77
C PRO A 58 -24.79 4.77 -7.55
N LEU A 59 -23.90 3.83 -7.20
CA LEU A 59 -24.11 2.88 -6.11
C LEU A 59 -23.76 3.51 -4.76
N TYR A 60 -24.73 3.53 -3.84
CA TYR A 60 -24.57 4.21 -2.54
C TYR A 60 -23.50 3.54 -1.68
N GLU A 61 -23.46 2.22 -1.66
CA GLU A 61 -22.50 1.41 -0.89
C GLU A 61 -21.07 1.66 -1.35
N LEU A 62 -20.84 1.72 -2.67
CA LEU A 62 -19.53 2.05 -3.22
C LEU A 62 -19.14 3.49 -2.93
N LYS A 63 -20.07 4.44 -3.01
CA LYS A 63 -19.82 5.85 -2.64
C LYS A 63 -19.33 5.99 -1.20
N MET A 64 -19.99 5.29 -0.27
CA MET A 64 -19.57 5.24 1.13
C MET A 64 -18.19 4.60 1.27
N GLY A 65 -17.95 3.45 0.63
CA GLY A 65 -16.64 2.78 0.61
C GLY A 65 -15.52 3.67 0.06
N PHE A 66 -15.74 4.32 -1.09
CA PHE A 66 -14.77 5.21 -1.72
C PHE A 66 -14.44 6.41 -0.83
N SER A 67 -15.43 7.01 -0.16
CA SER A 67 -15.19 8.13 0.76
C SER A 67 -14.29 7.74 1.93
N LEU A 68 -14.54 6.57 2.55
CA LEU A 68 -13.72 6.06 3.64
C LEU A 68 -12.31 5.72 3.14
N HIS A 69 -12.21 4.98 2.04
CA HIS A 69 -10.91 4.55 1.51
C HIS A 69 -10.06 5.73 1.04
N ALA A 70 -10.68 6.77 0.46
CA ALA A 70 -10.01 8.02 0.13
C ALA A 70 -9.40 8.69 1.38
N HIS A 71 -10.14 8.73 2.49
CA HIS A 71 -9.64 9.31 3.74
C HIS A 71 -8.45 8.54 4.30
N LEU A 72 -8.55 7.22 4.40
CA LEU A 72 -7.47 6.35 4.90
C LEU A 72 -6.21 6.45 4.02
N CYS A 73 -6.38 6.47 2.70
CA CYS A 73 -5.26 6.70 1.78
C CYS A 73 -4.57 8.05 2.04
N ALA A 74 -5.32 9.11 2.35
CA ALA A 74 -4.74 10.43 2.67
C ALA A 74 -3.96 10.40 3.99
N GLU A 75 -4.45 9.70 5.01
CA GLU A 75 -3.72 9.51 6.28
C GLU A 75 -2.38 8.79 6.05
N HIS A 76 -2.36 7.75 5.22
CA HIS A 76 -1.13 7.07 4.85
C HIS A 76 -0.17 7.93 4.03
N VAL A 77 -0.68 8.77 3.11
CA VAL A 77 0.14 9.76 2.40
C VAL A 77 0.84 10.69 3.37
N ALA A 78 0.12 11.23 4.36
CA ALA A 78 0.69 12.13 5.37
C ALA A 78 1.75 11.42 6.23
N ALA A 79 1.46 10.19 6.68
CA ALA A 79 2.41 9.39 7.47
C ALA A 79 3.69 9.07 6.70
N LEU A 80 3.57 8.66 5.42
CA LEU A 80 4.71 8.33 4.56
C LEU A 80 5.55 9.56 4.23
N ARG A 81 4.91 10.71 3.97
CA ARG A 81 5.62 11.99 3.77
C ARG A 81 6.47 12.33 4.99
N ARG A 82 5.91 12.22 6.20
CA ARG A 82 6.65 12.46 7.44
C ARG A 82 7.85 11.51 7.56
N ARG A 83 7.63 10.22 7.32
CA ARG A 83 8.70 9.22 7.42
C ARG A 83 9.83 9.46 6.43
N VAL A 84 9.52 9.82 5.19
CA VAL A 84 10.56 10.17 4.19
C VAL A 84 11.34 11.41 4.64
N GLY A 85 10.69 12.41 5.24
CA GLY A 85 11.34 13.60 5.80
C GLY A 85 12.25 13.32 7.00
N GLU A 86 12.05 12.22 7.73
CA GLU A 86 12.97 11.79 8.79
C GLU A 86 14.26 11.16 8.24
N MET A 87 14.23 10.70 6.98
CA MET A 87 15.33 9.96 6.35
C MET A 87 16.09 10.79 5.31
N ARG A 88 15.55 11.94 4.90
CA ARG A 88 16.10 12.81 3.86
C ARG A 88 15.85 14.27 4.19
N GLU A 89 16.81 15.11 3.85
CA GLU A 89 16.62 16.55 3.82
C GLU A 89 15.84 16.98 2.57
N PRO A 90 15.07 18.07 2.62
CA PRO A 90 14.40 18.62 1.44
C PRO A 90 15.37 18.95 0.29
N PRO A 91 14.95 18.82 -0.98
CA PRO A 91 13.62 18.42 -1.44
C PRO A 91 13.37 16.91 -1.33
N LEU A 92 12.18 16.54 -0.83
CA LEU A 92 11.85 15.13 -0.59
C LEU A 92 11.56 14.35 -1.88
N GLY A 93 11.25 15.02 -3.00
CA GLY A 93 10.90 14.37 -4.27
C GLY A 93 9.68 13.46 -4.16
N LEU A 94 8.63 13.92 -3.47
CA LEU A 94 7.34 13.23 -3.33
C LEU A 94 6.29 13.68 -4.36
N GLU A 95 6.57 14.78 -5.07
CA GLU A 95 5.73 15.27 -6.17
C GLU A 95 6.14 14.68 -7.53
N THR A 96 7.28 14.00 -7.59
CA THR A 96 7.76 13.32 -8.80
C THR A 96 7.16 11.93 -8.89
N VAL A 97 6.76 11.53 -10.10
CA VAL A 97 6.38 10.15 -10.41
C VAL A 97 7.60 9.23 -10.16
N PRO A 98 7.50 8.25 -9.25
CA PRO A 98 8.65 7.41 -8.89
C PRO A 98 8.96 6.33 -9.93
N ASP A 99 7.99 6.02 -10.80
CA ASP A 99 8.10 5.01 -11.86
C ASP A 99 7.01 5.30 -12.92
N PRO A 100 7.36 5.49 -14.22
CA PRO A 100 6.38 5.75 -15.27
C PRO A 100 5.33 4.64 -15.42
N ASN A 101 5.69 3.39 -15.18
CA ASN A 101 4.73 2.28 -15.26
C ASN A 101 3.68 2.37 -14.16
N LEU A 102 4.05 2.94 -12.99
CA LEU A 102 3.11 3.15 -11.90
C LEU A 102 2.13 4.28 -12.20
N GLU A 103 2.56 5.31 -12.94
CA GLU A 103 1.68 6.37 -13.44
C GLU A 103 0.66 5.81 -14.43
N ILE A 104 1.14 5.11 -15.47
CA ILE A 104 0.27 4.46 -16.47
C ILE A 104 -0.73 3.52 -15.78
N PHE A 105 -0.26 2.66 -14.87
CA PHE A 105 -1.11 1.74 -14.12
C PHE A 105 -2.29 2.43 -13.42
N PHE A 106 -2.04 3.53 -12.71
CA PHE A 106 -3.11 4.24 -12.02
C PHE A 106 -3.97 5.10 -12.95
N ASP A 107 -3.41 5.60 -14.07
CA ASP A 107 -4.15 6.33 -15.09
C ASP A 107 -5.15 5.43 -15.81
N GLU A 108 -4.75 4.19 -16.14
CA GLU A 108 -5.65 3.18 -16.72
C GLU A 108 -6.81 2.84 -15.78
N ILE A 109 -6.54 2.66 -14.48
CA ILE A 109 -7.60 2.40 -13.48
C ILE A 109 -8.53 3.61 -13.34
N LEU A 110 -7.99 4.84 -13.32
CA LEU A 110 -8.81 6.05 -13.26
C LEU A 110 -9.73 6.17 -14.48
N GLY A 111 -9.22 5.76 -15.64
CA GLY A 111 -9.91 5.78 -16.93
C GLY A 111 -10.95 4.68 -17.13
N ALA A 112 -11.13 3.77 -16.17
CA ALA A 112 -12.09 2.68 -16.27
C ALA A 112 -13.52 3.20 -16.63
N PRO A 113 -14.11 2.73 -17.75
CA PRO A 113 -15.35 3.29 -18.26
C PRO A 113 -16.58 2.81 -17.48
N THR A 114 -16.51 1.66 -16.83
CA THR A 114 -17.61 1.10 -16.01
C THR A 114 -17.25 1.06 -14.52
N THR A 115 -18.27 0.94 -13.66
CA THR A 115 -18.07 0.76 -12.22
C THR A 115 -17.42 -0.60 -11.92
N GLU A 116 -17.80 -1.64 -12.66
CA GLU A 116 -17.28 -2.99 -12.52
C GLU A 116 -15.78 -3.06 -12.85
N GLU A 117 -15.35 -2.45 -13.96
CA GLU A 117 -13.93 -2.36 -14.33
C GLU A 117 -13.14 -1.53 -13.32
N LEU A 118 -13.71 -0.43 -12.82
CA LEU A 118 -13.06 0.37 -11.78
C LEU A 118 -12.84 -0.45 -10.51
N VAL A 119 -13.86 -1.19 -10.05
CA VAL A 119 -13.78 -2.04 -8.86
C VAL A 119 -12.78 -3.18 -9.07
N LEU A 120 -12.73 -3.78 -10.27
CA LEU A 120 -11.69 -4.74 -10.64
C LEU A 120 -10.28 -4.13 -10.54
N GLY A 121 -10.04 -2.97 -11.16
CA GLY A 121 -8.75 -2.31 -11.11
C GLY A 121 -8.32 -1.94 -9.69
N LEU A 122 -9.24 -1.45 -8.87
CA LEU A 122 -8.95 -1.04 -7.48
C LEU A 122 -8.71 -2.24 -6.56
N TYR A 123 -9.64 -3.19 -6.52
CA TYR A 123 -9.68 -4.23 -5.49
C TYR A 123 -9.08 -5.57 -5.94
N ASP A 124 -9.00 -5.86 -7.24
CA ASP A 124 -8.37 -7.08 -7.77
C ASP A 124 -6.89 -6.84 -8.16
N LYS A 125 -6.51 -5.58 -8.46
CA LYS A 125 -5.14 -5.22 -8.90
C LYS A 125 -4.40 -4.30 -7.94
N ALA A 126 -4.84 -3.04 -7.79
CA ALA A 126 -4.06 -2.01 -7.11
C ALA A 126 -3.85 -2.25 -5.61
N LEU A 127 -4.93 -2.50 -4.86
CA LEU A 127 -4.85 -2.74 -3.42
C LEU A 127 -4.08 -4.04 -3.10
N PRO A 128 -4.32 -5.18 -3.78
CA PRO A 128 -3.51 -6.38 -3.59
C PRO A 128 -2.02 -6.17 -3.88
N ALA A 129 -1.69 -5.48 -4.97
CA ALA A 129 -0.29 -5.18 -5.32
C ALA A 129 0.39 -4.30 -4.27
N LEU A 130 -0.31 -3.28 -3.77
CA LEU A 130 0.20 -2.41 -2.70
C LEU A 130 0.40 -3.19 -1.39
N LYS A 131 -0.56 -4.03 -1.00
CA LYS A 131 -0.44 -4.93 0.16
C LYS A 131 0.78 -5.83 0.03
N ALA A 132 0.93 -6.52 -1.10
CA ALA A 132 2.08 -7.39 -1.34
C ALA A 132 3.42 -6.63 -1.28
N ALA A 133 3.45 -5.39 -1.78
CA ALA A 133 4.65 -4.56 -1.75
C ALA A 133 5.01 -4.10 -0.32
N LEU A 134 4.02 -3.81 0.53
CA LEU A 134 4.22 -3.47 1.95
C LEU A 134 4.65 -4.70 2.77
N GLU A 135 4.04 -5.86 2.55
CA GLU A 135 4.46 -7.12 3.16
C GLU A 135 5.91 -7.46 2.79
N ARG A 136 6.27 -7.25 1.53
CA ARG A 136 7.66 -7.38 1.08
C ARG A 136 8.60 -6.40 1.77
N HIS A 137 8.19 -5.15 2.01
CA HIS A 137 9.00 -4.21 2.80
C HIS A 137 9.28 -4.74 4.19
N VAL A 138 8.24 -5.22 4.88
CA VAL A 138 8.35 -5.76 6.25
C VAL A 138 9.27 -6.99 6.29
N ARG A 139 9.24 -7.84 5.25
CA ARG A 139 10.13 -9.01 5.16
C ARG A 139 11.59 -8.64 4.86
N ASP A 140 11.80 -7.69 3.95
CA ASP A 140 13.14 -7.39 3.42
C ASP A 140 13.94 -6.42 4.33
N THR A 141 13.26 -5.59 5.12
CA THR A 141 13.92 -4.59 5.97
C THR A 141 14.41 -5.18 7.30
N ASN A 142 15.37 -4.51 7.94
CA ASN A 142 15.79 -4.92 9.27
C ASN A 142 14.72 -4.46 10.30
N PRO A 143 14.11 -5.38 11.06
CA PRO A 143 12.97 -5.07 11.91
C PRO A 143 13.31 -4.17 13.10
N LEU A 144 14.59 -4.11 13.50
CA LEU A 144 15.06 -3.27 14.59
C LEU A 144 15.49 -1.88 14.10
N VAL A 145 16.30 -1.83 13.03
CA VAL A 145 16.88 -0.56 12.54
C VAL A 145 15.85 0.29 11.80
N ASP A 146 14.99 -0.33 11.00
CA ASP A 146 13.93 0.35 10.25
C ASP A 146 12.55 0.17 10.91
N GLN A 147 12.55 -0.06 12.23
CA GLN A 147 11.34 -0.28 13.02
C GLN A 147 10.27 0.80 12.79
N PRO A 148 10.58 2.11 12.65
CA PRO A 148 9.56 3.12 12.37
C PRO A 148 8.83 2.89 11.04
N SER A 149 9.53 2.47 9.99
CA SER A 149 8.90 2.15 8.70
C SER A 149 8.13 0.84 8.76
N VAL A 150 8.62 -0.17 9.49
CA VAL A 150 7.88 -1.42 9.75
C VAL A 150 6.56 -1.13 10.47
N ARG A 151 6.60 -0.27 11.50
CA ARG A 151 5.41 0.16 12.23
C ARG A 151 4.39 0.80 11.28
N LEU A 152 4.84 1.71 10.42
CA LEU A 152 3.98 2.36 9.42
C LEU A 152 3.36 1.32 8.47
N CYS A 153 4.16 0.42 7.91
CA CYS A 153 3.67 -0.63 7.02
C CYS A 153 2.61 -1.51 7.70
N ARG A 154 2.77 -1.83 8.99
CA ARG A 154 1.80 -2.62 9.74
C ARG A 154 0.45 -1.92 9.92
N PHE A 155 0.44 -0.60 10.16
CA PHE A 155 -0.81 0.16 10.21
C PHE A 155 -1.49 0.22 8.85
N ALA A 156 -0.72 0.46 7.79
CA ALA A 156 -1.25 0.45 6.44
C ALA A 156 -1.80 -0.92 6.02
N LEU A 157 -1.12 -2.00 6.39
CA LEU A 157 -1.61 -3.36 6.13
C LEU A 157 -2.90 -3.68 6.86
N LEU A 158 -3.10 -3.19 8.09
CA LEU A 158 -4.35 -3.37 8.83
C LEU A 158 -5.52 -2.77 8.06
N GLU A 159 -5.39 -1.52 7.62
CA GLU A 159 -6.46 -0.81 6.92
C GLU A 159 -6.66 -1.33 5.50
N LEU A 160 -5.58 -1.72 4.80
CA LEU A 160 -5.68 -2.38 3.49
C LEU A 160 -6.42 -3.72 3.56
N GLU A 161 -6.27 -4.49 4.64
CA GLU A 161 -7.01 -5.74 4.82
C GLU A 161 -8.52 -5.47 4.88
N ASP A 162 -8.95 -4.45 5.62
CA ASP A 162 -10.35 -4.05 5.68
C ASP A 162 -10.87 -3.55 4.32
N MET A 163 -10.07 -2.77 3.59
CA MET A 163 -10.41 -2.33 2.22
C MET A 163 -10.57 -3.50 1.26
N LEU A 164 -9.71 -4.52 1.37
CA LEU A 164 -9.76 -5.72 0.54
C LEU A 164 -10.94 -6.62 0.90
N ASN A 165 -11.30 -6.71 2.19
CA ASN A 165 -12.49 -7.44 2.63
C ASN A 165 -13.77 -6.81 2.09
N PHE A 166 -13.85 -5.48 2.07
CA PHE A 166 -14.93 -4.76 1.39
C PHE A 166 -14.88 -5.03 -0.12
N GLY A 167 -13.71 -4.88 -0.74
CA GLY A 167 -13.50 -5.09 -2.17
C GLY A 167 -13.91 -6.47 -2.66
N ALA A 168 -13.57 -7.53 -1.91
CA ALA A 168 -13.95 -8.90 -2.23
C ALA A 168 -15.48 -9.08 -2.24
N GLN A 169 -16.19 -8.47 -1.30
CA GLN A 169 -17.66 -8.50 -1.26
C GLN A 169 -18.26 -7.68 -2.43
N SER A 170 -17.69 -6.52 -2.74
CA SER A 170 -18.12 -5.70 -3.88
C SER A 170 -17.91 -6.43 -5.21
N LEU A 171 -16.74 -7.05 -5.40
CA LEU A 171 -16.43 -7.86 -6.58
C LEU A 171 -17.39 -9.03 -6.74
N ALA A 172 -17.68 -9.76 -5.65
CA ALA A 172 -18.62 -10.88 -5.68
C ALA A 172 -20.06 -10.44 -6.01
N ALA A 173 -20.45 -9.23 -5.62
CA ALA A 173 -21.80 -8.71 -5.85
C ALA A 173 -21.99 -8.08 -7.24
N LEU A 174 -20.94 -7.46 -7.80
CA LEU A 174 -21.05 -6.64 -9.03
C LEU A 174 -20.40 -7.28 -10.26
N VAL A 175 -19.39 -8.13 -10.08
CA VAL A 175 -18.56 -8.61 -11.20
C VAL A 175 -18.89 -10.08 -11.49
N ASP A 176 -19.70 -10.29 -12.51
CA ASP A 176 -20.02 -11.62 -13.02
C ASP A 176 -18.93 -12.17 -13.97
N ALA A 177 -19.12 -13.41 -14.44
CA ALA A 177 -18.17 -14.07 -15.33
C ALA A 177 -18.05 -13.36 -16.69
N GLN A 178 -19.12 -12.75 -17.19
CA GLN A 178 -19.11 -12.05 -18.47
C GLN A 178 -18.30 -10.76 -18.36
N CYS A 179 -18.50 -9.98 -17.30
CA CYS A 179 -17.72 -8.79 -17.01
C CYS A 179 -16.23 -9.14 -16.92
N ARG A 180 -15.85 -10.16 -16.15
CA ARG A 180 -14.45 -10.61 -16.06
C ARG A 180 -13.88 -11.01 -17.42
N GLN A 181 -14.66 -11.68 -18.25
CA GLN A 181 -14.22 -12.09 -19.58
C GLN A 181 -14.01 -10.88 -20.51
N CYS A 182 -14.93 -9.91 -20.50
CA CYS A 182 -14.79 -8.68 -21.28
C CYS A 182 -13.59 -7.84 -20.85
N SER A 183 -13.29 -7.81 -19.55
CA SER A 183 -12.17 -7.04 -18.99
C SER A 183 -10.85 -7.81 -18.95
N ALA A 184 -10.80 -9.07 -19.41
CA ALA A 184 -9.64 -9.95 -19.24
C ALA A 184 -8.36 -9.37 -19.87
N ASP A 185 -8.44 -8.90 -21.11
CA ASP A 185 -7.29 -8.33 -21.82
C ASP A 185 -6.78 -7.06 -21.13
N TRP A 186 -7.69 -6.21 -20.65
CA TRP A 186 -7.34 -5.01 -19.89
C TRP A 186 -6.70 -5.36 -18.53
N LEU A 187 -7.22 -6.36 -17.83
CA LEU A 187 -6.65 -6.81 -16.55
C LEU A 187 -5.24 -7.38 -16.70
N LEU A 188 -4.90 -7.97 -17.84
CA LEU A 188 -3.54 -8.43 -18.15
C LEU A 188 -2.56 -7.27 -18.36
N LEU A 189 -3.03 -6.10 -18.82
CA LEU A 189 -2.20 -4.90 -18.92
C LEU A 189 -1.84 -4.30 -17.54
N LEU A 190 -2.57 -4.71 -16.49
CA LEU A 190 -2.39 -4.26 -15.11
C LEU A 190 -1.51 -5.20 -14.27
N ASP A 191 -0.90 -6.24 -14.87
CA ASP A 191 0.00 -7.20 -14.20
C ASP A 191 1.50 -6.91 -14.40
#